data_AF-A0A7W1LHX9-F1
#
_entry.id   AF-A0A7W1LHX9-F1
#
_cell.length_a   1.000
_cell.length_b   1.000
_cell.length_c   1.000
_cell.angle_alpha   90.00
_cell.angle_beta   90.00
_cell.angle_gamma   90.00
#
_symmetry.space_group_name_H-M   'P 1'
#
loop_
_entity.id
_entity.type
_entity.pdbx_description
1 polymer ?
#
loop_
_entity_poly.entity_id
_entity_poly.type
_entity_poly.pdbx_seq_one_letter_code
_entity_poly.pdbx_strand_id
1 'polypeptide(L)' 'MATTVRVSETTRARAAALAADGGVSIGEVVDQALDAYETVRFWRQTHEALARHPDALAADPAWERSVRDGLDHE' A
#
# COMPACT_ATOMS: atom_id res chain seq x y z
N MET A 1 22.34 -9.34 0.59
CA MET A 1 22.78 -9.39 2.01
C MET A 1 21.61 -9.93 2.81
N ALA A 2 21.81 -10.89 3.73
CA ALA A 2 20.72 -11.50 4.50
C ALA A 2 20.76 -11.02 5.96
N THR A 3 19.59 -10.69 6.51
CA THR A 3 19.41 -10.27 7.90
C THR A 3 18.47 -11.26 8.59
N THR A 4 18.74 -11.57 9.86
CA THR A 4 17.91 -12.48 10.65
C THR A 4 17.01 -11.70 11.60
N VAL A 5 15.70 -12.00 11.58
CA VAL A 5 14.71 -11.41 12.50
C VAL A 5 14.19 -12.50 13.44
N ARG A 6 14.13 -12.21 14.74
CA ARG A 6 13.48 -13.10 15.72
C ARG A 6 11.99 -12.83 15.75
N VAL A 7 11.21 -13.90 15.64
CA VAL A 7 9.74 -13.87 15.72
C VAL A 7 9.25 -14.96 16.66
N SER A 8 7.97 -14.91 17.03
CA SER A 8 7.35 -16.02 17.76
C SER A 8 7.34 -17.29 16.89
N GLU A 9 7.37 -18.45 17.54
CA GLU A 9 7.30 -19.73 16.85
C GLU A 9 6.01 -19.87 16.03
N THR A 10 4.88 -19.36 16.56
CA THR A 10 3.60 -19.30 15.84
C THR A 10 3.69 -18.46 14.56
N THR A 11 4.33 -17.29 14.63
CA THR A 11 4.54 -16.43 13.45
C THR A 11 5.40 -17.13 12.41
N ARG A 12 6.49 -17.77 12.84
CA ARG A 12 7.38 -18.55 11.96
C ARG A 12 6.62 -19.67 11.26
N ALA A 13 5.84 -20.46 12.01
CA ALA A 13 5.04 -21.55 11.47
C ALA A 13 3.99 -21.06 10.46
N ARG A 14 3.32 -19.94 10.76
CA ARG A 14 2.36 -19.33 9.84
C ARG A 14 3.01 -18.84 8.55
N ALA A 15 4.15 -18.16 8.64
CA ALA A 15 4.88 -17.70 7.47
C ALA A 15 5.37 -18.88 6.61
N ALA A 16 5.84 -19.97 7.24
CA ALA A 16 6.23 -21.19 6.55
C ALA A 16 5.05 -21.86 5.82
N ALA A 17 3.86 -21.89 6.43
CA ALA A 17 2.66 -22.44 5.80
C ALA A 17 2.25 -21.62 4.56
N LEU A 18 2.25 -20.29 4.67
CA LEU A 18 1.96 -19.39 3.55
C LEU A 18 3.00 -19.53 2.42
N ALA A 19 4.27 -19.67 2.78
CA ALA A 19 5.35 -19.88 1.83
C ALA A 19 5.17 -21.20 1.05
N ALA A 20 4.82 -22.29 1.76
CA ALA A 20 4.57 -23.58 1.15
C ALA A 20 3.34 -23.58 0.23
N ASP A 21 2.25 -22.93 0.65
CA ASP A 21 1.02 -22.80 -0.15
C ASP A 21 1.24 -21.97 -1.42
N GLY A 22 1.99 -20.87 -1.32
CA GLY A 22 2.30 -19.99 -2.44
C GLY A 22 3.45 -20.45 -3.34
N GLY A 23 4.19 -21.50 -2.96
CA GLY A 23 5.39 -21.93 -3.67
C GLY A 23 6.52 -20.90 -3.66
N VAL A 24 6.57 -20.07 -2.62
CA VAL A 24 7.53 -18.96 -2.45
C VAL A 24 8.38 -19.16 -1.20
N SER A 25 9.42 -18.34 -1.04
CA SER A 25 10.23 -18.31 0.17
C SER A 25 9.52 -17.58 1.32
N ILE A 26 9.92 -17.89 2.56
CA ILE A 26 9.46 -17.13 3.74
C ILE A 26 9.84 -15.64 3.63
N GLY A 27 11.00 -15.33 3.01
CA GLY A 27 11.42 -13.95 2.77
C GLY A 27 10.41 -13.20 1.91
N GLU A 28 10.00 -13.78 0.79
CA GLU A 28 8.98 -13.18 -0.09
C GLU A 28 7.62 -13.01 0.60
N VAL A 29 7.23 -13.94 1.46
CA VAL A 29 6.01 -13.78 2.29
C VAL A 29 6.13 -12.57 3.21
N VAL A 30 7.31 -12.35 3.81
CA VAL A 30 7.56 -11.18 4.67
C VAL A 30 7.54 -9.90 3.86
N ASP A 31 8.17 -9.88 2.69
CA ASP A 31 8.19 -8.71 1.80
C ASP A 31 6.76 -8.32 1.38
N GLN A 32 5.97 -9.28 0.90
CA GLN A 32 4.56 -9.05 0.55
C GLN A 32 3.72 -8.58 1.75
N ALA A 33 3.99 -9.09 2.94
CA ALA A 33 3.29 -8.66 4.15
C ALA A 33 3.63 -7.21 4.53
N LEU A 34 4.87 -6.77 4.29
CA LEU A 34 5.29 -5.39 4.51
C LEU A 34 4.63 -4.45 3.49
N ASP A 35 4.62 -4.81 2.20
CA ASP A 35 3.95 -4.03 1.15
C ASP A 35 2.45 -3.85 1.43
N ALA A 36 1.79 -4.93 1.85
CA ALA A 36 0.39 -4.90 2.24
C ALA A 36 0.16 -3.98 3.46
N TYR A 37 1.05 -4.05 4.46
CA TYR A 37 0.98 -3.19 5.63
C TYR A 37 1.15 -1.71 5.26
N GLU A 38 2.11 -1.38 4.40
CA GLU A 38 2.35 -0.02 3.92
C GLU A 38 1.15 0.52 3.15
N THR A 39 0.56 -0.30 2.26
CA THR A 39 -0.64 0.06 1.52
C THR A 39 -1.82 0.37 2.44
N VAL A 40 -2.08 -0.49 3.43
CA VAL A 40 -3.15 -0.27 4.43
C VAL A 40 -2.88 0.99 5.24
N ARG A 41 -1.62 1.24 5.63
CA ARG A 41 -1.23 2.44 6.36
C ARG A 41 -1.45 3.70 5.53
N PHE A 42 -1.06 3.68 4.26
CA PHE A 42 -1.28 4.78 3.32
C PHE A 42 -2.78 5.13 3.26
N TRP A 43 -3.64 4.14 3.00
CA TRP A 43 -5.08 4.38 2.91
C TRP A 43 -5.68 4.90 4.20
N ARG A 44 -5.25 4.37 5.36
CA ARG A 44 -5.69 4.91 6.66
C ARG A 44 -5.34 6.39 6.80
N GLN A 45 -4.10 6.78 6.48
CA GLN A 45 -3.67 8.17 6.55
C GLN A 45 -4.42 9.06 5.57
N THR A 46 -4.68 8.60 4.36
CA THR A 46 -5.48 9.31 3.35
C THR A 46 -6.91 9.52 3.86
N HIS A 47 -7.56 8.49 4.39
CA HIS A 47 -8.90 8.61 4.98
C HIS A 47 -8.93 9.60 6.16
N GLU A 48 -7.95 9.55 7.05
CA GLU A 48 -7.83 10.50 8.17
C GLU A 48 -7.59 11.94 7.70
N ALA A 49 -6.84 12.13 6.61
CA ALA A 49 -6.63 13.45 6.01
C ALA A 49 -7.91 13.99 5.37
N LEU A 50 -8.59 13.17 4.57
CA LEU A 50 -9.86 13.53 3.94
C LEU A 50 -10.97 13.82 4.97
N ALA A 51 -11.02 13.07 6.07
CA ALA A 51 -11.97 13.33 7.15
C ALA A 51 -11.73 14.70 7.82
N ARG A 52 -10.47 15.18 7.87
CA ARG A 52 -10.13 16.53 8.38
C ARG A 52 -10.40 17.64 7.37
N HIS A 53 -10.49 17.29 6.08
CA HIS A 53 -10.71 18.22 4.98
C HIS A 53 -11.84 17.70 4.08
N PRO A 54 -13.10 17.73 4.54
CA PRO A 54 -14.23 17.12 3.83
C PRO A 54 -14.46 17.73 2.44
N ASP A 55 -14.10 19.00 2.24
CA ASP A 55 -14.23 19.71 0.97
C ASP A 55 -13.03 19.46 0.02
N ALA A 56 -12.00 18.71 0.44
CA ALA A 56 -10.80 18.47 -0.37
C ALA A 56 -11.08 17.63 -1.64
N LEU A 57 -12.21 16.93 -1.69
CA LEU A 57 -12.69 16.21 -2.86
C LEU A 57 -13.83 16.94 -3.58
N ALA A 58 -14.21 18.13 -3.12
CA ALA A 58 -15.17 18.94 -3.85
C ALA A 58 -14.60 19.27 -5.23
N ALA A 59 -15.47 19.30 -6.25
CA ALA A 59 -15.05 19.66 -7.59
C ALA A 59 -14.40 21.05 -7.57
N ASP A 60 -13.13 21.11 -7.96
CA ASP A 60 -12.41 22.37 -8.13
C ASP A 60 -12.40 22.72 -9.63
N PRO A 61 -13.15 23.75 -10.06
CA PRO A 61 -13.21 24.13 -11.46
C PRO A 61 -11.85 24.48 -12.08
N ALA A 62 -10.86 24.89 -11.29
CA ALA A 62 -9.51 25.13 -11.79
C ALA A 62 -8.79 23.82 -12.14
N TRP A 63 -8.91 22.79 -11.30
CA TRP A 63 -8.37 21.46 -11.59
C TRP A 63 -9.11 20.77 -12.73
N GLU A 64 -10.44 20.90 -12.81
CA GLU A 64 -11.21 20.28 -13.90
C GLU A 64 -10.86 20.83 -15.28
N ARG A 65 -10.55 22.14 -15.37
CA ARG A 65 -10.13 22.74 -16.63
C ARG A 65 -8.75 22.26 -17.08
N SER A 66 -7.83 22.03 -16.16
CA SER A 66 -6.45 21.65 -16.49
C SER A 66 -6.30 20.19 -16.94
N VAL A 67 -7.33 19.36 -16.81
CA VAL A 67 -7.33 17.96 -17.30
C VAL A 67 -7.06 17.88 -18.81
N ARG A 68 -7.40 18.93 -19.57
CA ARG A 68 -7.19 19.01 -21.02
C ARG A 68 -5.95 19.79 -21.46
N ASP A 69 -5.17 20.30 -20.51
CA ASP A 69 -3.97 21.08 -20.84
C ASP A 69 -2.98 20.20 -21.63
N GLY A 70 -2.60 20.65 -22.83
CA GLY A 70 -1.67 19.94 -23.72
C GLY A 70 -2.28 18.90 -24.66
N LEU A 71 -3.61 18.70 -24.62
CA LEU A 71 -4.32 17.80 -25.54
C LEU A 71 -4.80 18.48 -26.83
N ASP A 72 -4.83 19.82 -26.87
CA ASP A 72 -5.32 20.61 -28.02
C ASP A 72 -4.19 20.99 -29.02
N HIS A 73 -3.13 20.19 -29.11
CA HIS A 73 -2.04 20.39 -30.07
C HIS A 73 -2.29 19.56 -31.35
N GLU A 74 -3.22 20.01 -32.20
CA GLU A 74 -3.31 19.63 -33.62
C GLU A 74 -3.32 20.88 -34.53
#